data_AF-A0A4Q5LR34-F1
#
_entry.id   AF-A0A4Q5LR34-F1
#
_cell.length_a   1.000
_cell.length_b   1.000
_cell.length_c   1.000
_cell.angle_alpha   90.00
_cell.angle_beta   90.00
_cell.angle_gamma   90.00
#
_symmetry.space_group_name_H-M   'P 1'
#
loop_
_entity.id
_entity.type
_entity.pdbx_description
1 polymer ?
#
loop_
_entity_poly.entity_id
_entity_poly.type
_entity_poly.pdbx_seq_one_letter_code
_entity_poly.pdbx_strand_id
1 'polypeptide(L)'
;MAAQVKGVALPVYFKVYEHKGVLSEKDRINFIRKAFVLIDLHGKLLIADREFIGKEWFSHLLAFELNFVIRLRKGMYRKPIED
;
A
#
# COMPACT_ATOMS: atom_id res chain seq x y z
N MET A 1 -7.18 4.69 3.92
CA MET A 1 -6.27 5.56 3.16
C MET A 1 -6.57 7.00 3.52
N ALA A 2 -5.52 7.77 3.78
CA ALA A 2 -5.64 9.19 4.09
C ALA A 2 -4.71 9.98 3.17
N ALA A 3 -5.13 11.19 2.81
CA ALA A 3 -4.28 12.15 2.12
C ALA A 3 -3.63 13.07 3.16
N GLN A 4 -2.33 13.35 3.00
CA GLN A 4 -1.65 14.34 3.83
C GLN A 4 -1.89 15.72 3.24
N VAL A 5 -2.44 16.63 4.04
CA VAL A 5 -2.71 18.02 3.67
C VAL A 5 -2.30 18.91 4.83
N LYS A 6 -1.28 19.77 4.63
CA LYS A 6 -0.79 20.73 5.64
C LYS A 6 -0.51 20.10 7.02
N GLY A 7 0.12 18.92 7.01
CA GLY A 7 0.46 18.19 8.24
C GLY A 7 -0.70 17.40 8.87
N VAL A 8 -1.89 17.43 8.27
CA VAL A 8 -3.05 16.66 8.72
C VAL A 8 -3.30 15.49 7.78
N ALA A 9 -3.55 14.29 8.33
CA ALA A 9 -3.98 13.14 7.56
C ALA A 9 -5.50 13.10 7.48
N LEU A 10 -6.06 13.45 6.32
CA LEU A 10 -7.51 13.42 6.08
C LEU A 10 -7.91 12.05 5.52
N PRO A 11 -8.78 11.27 6.17
CA PRO A 11 -9.29 10.03 5.60
C PRO A 11 -10.06 10.30 4.31
N VAL A 12 -9.64 9.67 3.21
CA VAL A 12 -10.28 9.84 1.90
C VAL A 12 -11.00 8.59 1.41
N TYR A 13 -10.58 7.42 1.91
CA TYR A 13 -11.20 6.15 1.55
C TYR A 13 -10.93 5.11 2.64
N PHE A 14 -11.98 4.47 3.13
CA PHE A 14 -11.89 3.38 4.09
C PHE A 14 -13.00 2.37 3.82
N LYS A 15 -12.75 1.12 4.22
CA LYS A 15 -13.71 0.03 4.20
C LYS A 15 -13.51 -0.78 5.46
N VAL A 16 -14.61 -1.09 6.14
CA VAL A 16 -14.62 -2.04 7.26
C VAL A 16 -14.73 -3.45 6.70
N TYR A 17 -13.90 -4.36 7.21
CA TYR A 17 -13.88 -5.77 6.81
C TYR A 17 -14.33 -6.62 8.00
N GLU A 18 -15.22 -7.57 7.75
CA GLU A 18 -15.60 -8.58 8.72
C GLU A 18 -14.59 -9.73 8.69
N HIS A 19 -13.42 -9.52 9.29
CA HIS A 19 -12.41 -10.56 9.40
C HIS A 19 -11.66 -10.45 10.73
N LYS A 20 -10.98 -11.53 11.12
CA LYS A 20 -10.07 -11.55 12.28
C LYS A 20 -8.63 -11.47 11.80
N GLY A 21 -7.83 -10.56 12.36
CA GLY A 21 -6.38 -10.46 12.12
C GLY A 21 -6.00 -9.47 11.02
N VAL A 22 -4.98 -9.80 10.21
CA VAL A 22 -4.49 -8.96 9.10
C VAL A 22 -5.15 -9.41 7.81
N LEU A 23 -5.57 -8.46 6.96
CA LEU A 23 -6.19 -8.77 5.66
C LEU A 23 -5.24 -9.57 4.77
N SER A 24 -5.79 -10.38 3.86
CA SER A 24 -4.96 -11.05 2.85
C SER A 24 -4.33 -10.02 1.90
N GLU A 25 -3.21 -10.38 1.25
CA GLU A 25 -2.59 -9.51 0.25
C GLU A 25 -3.56 -9.16 -0.88
N LYS A 26 -4.33 -10.15 -1.34
CA LYS A 26 -5.37 -9.99 -2.35
C LYS A 26 -6.44 -8.95 -1.93
N ASP A 27 -6.87 -8.98 -0.67
CA ASP A 27 -7.85 -8.02 -0.16
C ASP A 27 -7.28 -6.60 -0.11
N ARG A 28 -6.00 -6.45 0.28
CA ARG A 28 -5.31 -5.16 0.29
C ARG A 28 -5.13 -4.61 -1.13
N ILE A 29 -4.79 -5.46 -2.11
CA ILE A 29 -4.66 -5.04 -3.52
C ILE A 29 -6.03 -4.59 -4.04
N ASN A 30 -7.08 -5.36 -3.75
CA ASN A 30 -8.44 -4.99 -4.13
C ASN A 30 -8.90 -3.69 -3.48
N PHE A 31 -8.50 -3.43 -2.23
CA PHE A 31 -8.74 -2.15 -1.55
C PHE A 31 -8.12 -0.97 -2.32
N ILE A 32 -6.84 -1.08 -2.69
CA ILE A 32 -6.13 -0.04 -3.46
C ILE A 32 -6.76 0.14 -4.85
N ARG A 33 -7.07 -0.95 -5.56
CA ARG A 33 -7.75 -0.87 -6.87
C ARG A 33 -9.06 -0.11 -6.80
N LYS A 34 -9.89 -0.38 -5.79
CA LYS A 34 -11.15 0.33 -5.61
C LYS A 34 -10.94 1.81 -5.29
N ALA A 35 -9.89 2.13 -4.54
CA ALA A 35 -9.53 3.51 -4.28
C ALA A 35 -9.15 4.27 -5.57
N PHE A 36 -8.36 3.64 -6.45
CA PHE A 36 -7.97 4.19 -7.75
C PHE A 36 -9.15 4.48 -8.69
N VAL A 37 -10.24 3.71 -8.60
CA VAL A 37 -11.46 3.97 -9.39
C VAL A 37 -12.15 5.26 -8.95
N LEU A 38 -12.05 5.59 -7.66
CA LEU A 38 -12.73 6.75 -7.07
C LEU A 38 -11.85 7.99 -7.00
N ILE A 39 -10.55 7.82 -6.94
CA ILE A 39 -9.56 8.87 -6.70
C ILE A 39 -8.41 8.66 -7.68
N ASP A 40 -8.04 9.70 -8.42
CA ASP A 40 -6.83 9.70 -9.22
C ASP A 40 -5.59 9.70 -8.33
N LEU A 41 -4.98 8.53 -8.20
CA LEU A 41 -3.78 8.30 -7.41
C LEU A 41 -2.52 8.19 -8.28
N HIS A 42 -2.62 8.37 -9.60
CA HIS A 42 -1.47 8.26 -10.50
C HIS A 42 -0.36 9.24 -10.10
N GLY A 43 0.88 8.73 -10.05
CA GLY A 43 2.08 9.48 -9.65
C GLY A 43 2.14 9.91 -8.19
N LYS A 44 1.13 9.61 -7.36
CA LYS A 44 1.14 9.93 -5.93
C LYS A 44 2.08 8.98 -5.16
N LEU A 45 2.46 9.39 -3.94
CA LEU A 45 3.30 8.61 -3.05
C LEU A 45 2.47 7.89 -1.98
N LEU A 46 2.49 6.56 -2.01
CA LEU A 46 1.96 5.72 -0.95
C LEU A 46 2.99 5.57 0.17
N ILE A 47 2.61 5.92 1.39
CA ILE A 47 3.38 5.62 2.60
C ILE A 47 2.67 4.50 3.35
N ALA A 48 3.36 3.38 3.58
CA ALA A 48 2.75 2.19 4.17
C ALA A 48 3.65 1.45 5.17
N ASP A 49 3.04 0.67 6.06
CA ASP A 49 3.72 -0.11 7.09
C ASP A 49 4.15 -1.52 6.58
N ARG A 50 4.85 -2.27 7.44
CA ARG A 50 5.47 -3.60 7.27
C ARG A 50 4.52 -4.72 6.86
N GLU A 51 3.22 -4.46 6.84
CA GLU A 51 2.19 -5.41 6.39
C GLU A 51 1.95 -5.32 4.87
N PHE A 52 2.40 -4.23 4.24
CA PHE A 52 2.20 -3.94 2.81
C PHE A 52 3.46 -4.27 2.01
N ILE A 53 3.86 -5.54 2.03
CA ILE A 53 5.10 -6.06 1.44
C ILE A 53 4.80 -7.30 0.62
N GLY A 54 5.68 -7.67 -0.32
CA GLY A 54 5.53 -8.88 -1.14
C GLY A 54 5.88 -8.61 -2.60
N LYS A 55 6.36 -9.64 -3.32
CA LYS A 55 6.72 -9.49 -4.75
C LYS A 55 5.49 -9.13 -5.59
N GLU A 56 4.38 -9.81 -5.35
CA GLU A 56 3.10 -9.54 -6.02
C GLU A 56 2.59 -8.14 -5.64
N TRP A 57 2.58 -7.80 -4.35
CA TRP A 57 2.28 -6.45 -3.87
C TRP A 57 3.03 -5.34 -4.63
N PHE A 58 4.36 -5.40 -4.69
CA PHE A 58 5.15 -4.40 -5.41
C PHE A 58 4.86 -4.39 -6.91
N SER A 59 4.65 -5.57 -7.51
CA SER A 59 4.31 -5.67 -8.94
C SER A 59 2.99 -4.95 -9.25
N HIS A 60 2.00 -5.03 -8.35
CA HIS A 60 0.76 -4.28 -8.48
C HIS A 60 0.96 -2.77 -8.32
N LEU A 61 1.75 -2.32 -7.35
CA LEU A 61 2.01 -0.89 -7.17
C LEU A 61 2.69 -0.26 -8.39
N LEU A 62 3.65 -0.97 -8.98
CA LEU A 62 4.31 -0.56 -10.23
C LEU A 62 3.32 -0.51 -11.40
N ALA A 63 2.45 -1.52 -11.52
CA ALA A 63 1.41 -1.56 -12.55
C ALA A 63 0.35 -0.45 -12.39
N PHE A 64 0.15 0.07 -11.17
CA PHE A 64 -0.71 1.22 -10.91
C PHE A 64 0.01 2.58 -11.04
N GLU A 65 1.29 2.58 -11.45
CA GLU A 65 2.12 3.79 -11.52
C GLU A 65 2.14 4.60 -10.21
N LEU A 66 2.12 3.88 -9.09
CA LEU A 66 2.11 4.47 -7.76
C LEU A 66 3.52 4.44 -7.16
N ASN A 67 4.05 5.61 -6.80
CA ASN A 67 5.28 5.69 -6.04
C ASN A 67 5.05 5.19 -4.62
N PHE A 68 6.03 4.56 -3.98
CA PHE A 68 5.84 4.05 -2.62
C PHE A 68 7.08 4.17 -1.73
N VAL A 69 6.84 4.45 -0.44
CA VAL A 69 7.79 4.32 0.65
C VAL A 69 7.16 3.40 1.69
N ILE A 70 7.72 2.21 1.83
CA ILE A 70 7.18 1.17 2.70
C ILE A 70 8.21 0.79 3.76
N ARG A 71 7.78 0.77 5.03
CA ARG A 71 8.63 0.33 6.13
C ARG A 71 8.87 -1.18 6.03
N LEU A 72 10.13 -1.59 5.86
CA LEU A 72 10.51 -3.00 5.89
C LEU A 72 10.89 -3.46 7.31
N ARG A 73 10.60 -4.72 7.64
CA ARG A 73 11.17 -5.38 8.84
C ARG A 73 12.65 -5.65 8.61
N LYS A 74 13.48 -5.40 9.63
CA LYS A 74 14.90 -5.75 9.62
C LYS A 74 15.09 -7.22 9.25
N GLY A 75 15.97 -7.50 8.29
CA GLY A 75 16.29 -8.85 7.83
C GLY A 75 15.38 -9.39 6.72
N MET A 76 14.26 -8.71 6.40
CA MET A 76 13.52 -9.02 5.18
C MET A 76 14.31 -8.48 3.98
N TYR A 77 14.31 -9.26 2.89
CA TYR A 77 14.98 -8.91 1.62
C TYR A 77 16.52 -8.80 1.69
N ARG A 78 17.20 -9.36 2.71
CA ARG A 78 18.67 -9.44 2.73
C ARG A 78 19.26 -10.05 1.45
N LYS A 79 18.69 -11.15 0.98
CA LYS A 79 19.16 -11.86 -0.22
C LYS A 79 19.17 -10.98 -1.49
N PRO A 80 18.06 -10.34 -1.90
CA PRO A 80 18.06 -9.49 -3.11
C PRO A 80 18.78 -8.14 -3.00
N ILE A 81 19.43 -7.82 -1.86
CA ILE A 81 20.22 -6.60 -1.68
C ILE A 81 21.73 -6.93 -1.62
N GLU A 82 22.09 -8.20 -1.42
CA GLU A 82 23.47 -8.69 -1.26
C GLU A 82 24.01 -9.41 -2.51
N ASP A 83 23.23 -9.51 -3.58
CA ASP A 83 23.64 -9.95 -4.94
C ASP A 83 23.72 -8.74 -5.90
#